data_AF-A0A496SI46-F1
#
_entry.id   AF-A0A496SI46-F1
#
_cell.length_a   1.000
_cell.length_b   1.000
_cell.length_c   1.000
_cell.angle_alpha   90.00
_cell.angle_beta   90.00
_cell.angle_gamma   90.00
#
_symmetry.space_group_name_H-M   'P 1'
#
loop_
_entity.id
_entity.type
_entity.pdbx_description
1 polymer ?
#
loop_
_entity_poly.entity_id
_entity_poly.type
_entity_poly.pdbx_seq_one_letter_code
_entity_poly.pdbx_strand_id
1 'polypeptide(L)'
;AQHGRGEKDALFYSVYDGKHHVLYAVDTGPWAESVWQALAKHKFDVVILDETMGYESSGGGHHNLSSFLEVYRRFRNSGLLREGALFIAHHISHSNPPHDRLVELLEPQGVKVAYDGMCLILD
;
A
#
# COMPACT_ATOMS: atom_id res chain seq x y z
N ALA A 1 -10.18 -5.72 -5.85
CA ALA A 1 -9.89 -5.26 -4.48
C ALA A 1 -9.51 -3.78 -4.55
N GLN A 2 -10.21 -2.84 -3.94
CA GLN A 2 -11.64 -2.66 -4.09
C GLN A 2 -12.04 -1.80 -5.32
N HIS A 3 -11.18 -1.05 -6.04
CA HIS A 3 -11.74 -0.09 -7.02
C HIS A 3 -11.52 -0.38 -8.51
N GLY A 4 -12.46 -1.17 -9.05
CA GLY A 4 -12.89 -1.04 -10.45
C GLY A 4 -14.41 -0.82 -10.49
N ARG A 5 -14.92 -0.07 -11.49
CA ARG A 5 -16.37 0.09 -11.76
C ARG A 5 -16.69 -0.04 -13.26
N GLY A 6 -17.78 -0.75 -13.58
CA GLY A 6 -18.15 -1.11 -14.95
C GLY A 6 -17.62 -2.51 -15.32
N GLU A 7 -17.01 -2.67 -16.49
CA GLU A 7 -16.44 -3.93 -16.97
C GLU A 7 -14.98 -4.16 -16.54
N LYS A 8 -14.43 -3.33 -15.63
CA LYS A 8 -13.02 -3.39 -15.21
C LYS A 8 -12.90 -3.76 -13.74
N ASP A 9 -12.02 -4.71 -13.47
CA ASP A 9 -11.63 -5.11 -12.13
C ASP A 9 -10.27 -4.52 -11.74
N ALA A 10 -10.12 -4.16 -10.47
CA ALA A 10 -8.83 -3.89 -9.85
C ALA A 10 -8.33 -5.14 -9.11
N LEU A 11 -7.09 -5.54 -9.39
CA LEU A 11 -6.46 -6.74 -8.84
C LEU A 11 -5.25 -6.38 -7.98
N PHE A 12 -5.03 -7.16 -6.93
CA PHE A 12 -3.77 -7.14 -6.20
C PHE A 12 -2.84 -8.19 -6.78
N TYR A 13 -1.58 -7.81 -6.96
CA TYR A 13 -0.54 -8.71 -7.44
C TYR A 13 0.37 -9.09 -6.28
N SER A 14 0.42 -10.38 -6.00
CA SER A 14 1.29 -10.99 -4.98
C SER A 14 2.33 -11.83 -5.72
N VAL A 15 3.57 -11.35 -5.78
CA VAL A 15 4.64 -11.91 -6.62
C VAL A 15 5.74 -12.47 -5.73
N TYR A 16 6.05 -13.75 -5.93
CA TYR A 16 7.10 -14.47 -5.19
C TYR A 16 8.08 -15.11 -6.16
N ASP A 17 9.37 -14.86 -5.98
CA ASP A 17 10.44 -15.37 -6.86
C ASP A 17 11.16 -16.60 -6.28
N GLY A 18 10.71 -17.12 -5.13
CA GLY A 18 11.40 -18.18 -4.39
C GLY A 18 12.20 -17.67 -3.18
N LYS A 19 12.42 -16.36 -3.08
CA LYS A 19 13.16 -15.70 -2.01
C LYS A 19 12.41 -14.48 -1.45
N HIS A 20 12.04 -13.53 -2.31
CA HIS A 20 11.35 -12.29 -1.97
C HIS A 20 9.88 -12.33 -2.37
N HIS A 21 9.04 -11.71 -1.53
CA HIS A 21 7.62 -11.61 -1.73
C HIS A 21 7.15 -10.16 -1.75
N VAL A 22 6.63 -9.72 -2.89
CA VAL A 22 6.13 -8.36 -3.13
C VAL A 22 4.62 -8.38 -3.25
N LEU A 23 3.94 -7.45 -2.57
CA LEU A 23 2.54 -7.13 -2.76
C LEU A 23 2.41 -5.76 -3.44
N TYR A 24 1.73 -5.72 -4.59
CA TYR A 24 1.34 -4.51 -5.29
C TYR A 24 -0.18 -4.36 -5.23
N ALA A 25 -0.66 -3.38 -4.49
CA ALA A 25 -2.07 -3.17 -4.14
C ALA A 25 -2.46 -1.69 -4.28
N VAL A 26 -2.50 -1.21 -5.52
CA VAL A 26 -2.99 0.13 -5.89
C VAL A 26 -4.42 0.09 -6.43
N ASP A 27 -5.03 1.24 -6.70
CA ASP A 27 -6.42 1.37 -7.17
C ASP A 27 -7.43 0.71 -6.19
N THR A 28 -7.24 1.04 -4.91
CA THR A 28 -8.00 0.43 -3.81
C THR A 28 -8.15 1.35 -2.62
N GLY A 29 -9.28 1.20 -1.92
CA GLY A 29 -9.50 1.74 -0.58
C GLY A 29 -9.46 0.65 0.48
N PRO A 30 -10.03 0.91 1.67
CA PRO A 30 -10.04 0.00 2.81
C PRO A 30 -10.50 -1.42 2.47
N TRP A 31 -9.78 -2.43 2.97
CA TRP A 31 -10.01 -3.82 2.61
C TRP A 31 -10.98 -4.55 3.52
N ALA A 32 -11.85 -5.36 2.91
CA ALA A 32 -12.69 -6.32 3.62
C ALA A 32 -11.85 -7.41 4.32
N GLU A 33 -12.42 -8.05 5.34
CA GLU A 33 -11.74 -9.08 6.13
C GLU A 33 -11.27 -10.28 5.30
N SER A 34 -11.99 -10.64 4.24
CA SER A 34 -11.60 -11.71 3.32
C SER A 34 -10.24 -11.46 2.64
N VAL A 35 -9.89 -10.20 2.39
CA VAL A 35 -8.58 -9.83 1.84
C VAL A 35 -7.48 -10.12 2.87
N TRP A 36 -7.71 -9.73 4.12
CA TRP A 36 -6.77 -9.99 5.21
C TRP A 36 -6.57 -11.48 5.46
N GLN A 37 -7.64 -12.27 5.41
CA GLN A 37 -7.57 -13.73 5.50
C GLN A 37 -6.78 -14.34 4.34
N ALA A 38 -6.94 -13.83 3.12
CA ALA A 38 -6.17 -14.29 1.96
C ALA A 38 -4.67 -13.96 2.09
N LEU A 39 -4.33 -12.82 2.70
CA LEU A 39 -2.95 -12.39 2.94
C LEU A 39 -2.30 -13.07 4.15
N ALA A 40 -3.10 -13.57 5.11
CA ALA A 40 -2.61 -14.12 6.38
C ALA A 40 -1.61 -15.29 6.24
N LYS A 41 -1.61 -15.97 5.10
CA LYS A 41 -0.70 -17.08 4.78
C LYS A 41 0.67 -16.63 4.21
N HIS A 42 0.91 -15.32 4.12
CA HIS A 42 2.08 -14.74 3.47
C HIS A 42 2.85 -13.79 4.39
N LYS A 43 4.13 -13.57 4.06
CA LYS A 43 4.96 -12.51 4.64
C LYS A 43 5.72 -11.79 3.54
N PHE A 44 5.60 -10.47 3.52
CA PHE A 44 6.08 -9.63 2.43
C PHE A 44 7.37 -8.92 2.79
N ASP A 45 8.28 -8.86 1.82
CA ASP A 45 9.48 -8.02 1.82
C ASP A 45 9.15 -6.61 1.37
N VAL A 46 8.17 -6.47 0.48
CA VAL A 46 7.70 -5.17 -0.03
C VAL A 46 6.18 -5.16 -0.12
N VAL A 47 5.57 -4.09 0.39
CA VAL A 47 4.15 -3.78 0.17
C VAL A 47 4.07 -2.39 -0.45
N ILE A 48 3.50 -2.31 -1.65
CA ILE A 48 3.18 -1.06 -2.36
C ILE A 48 1.68 -0.88 -2.28
N LEU A 49 1.23 0.18 -1.62
CA LEU A 49 -0.17 0.41 -1.31
C LEU A 49 -0.65 1.76 -1.85
N ASP A 50 -1.89 1.78 -2.34
CA ASP A 50 -2.64 2.98 -2.71
C ASP A 50 -2.62 4.02 -1.59
N GLU A 51 -2.22 5.25 -1.92
CA GLU A 51 -2.38 6.44 -1.10
C GLU A 51 -2.83 7.58 -2.03
N THR A 52 -3.99 7.40 -2.66
CA THR A 52 -4.43 8.32 -3.73
C THR A 52 -4.92 9.64 -3.18
N MET A 53 -5.70 9.61 -2.10
CA MET A 53 -6.56 10.73 -1.70
C MET A 53 -5.93 11.69 -0.70
N GLY A 54 -4.77 11.38 -0.12
CA GLY A 54 -4.09 12.28 0.81
C GLY A 54 -4.98 12.70 1.98
N TYR A 55 -5.36 13.98 2.01
CA TYR A 55 -6.25 14.53 3.04
C TYR A 55 -7.74 14.38 2.73
N GLU A 56 -8.09 14.01 1.51
CA GLU A 56 -9.47 13.87 1.07
C GLU A 56 -10.02 12.46 1.32
N SER A 57 -11.28 12.24 0.96
CA SER A 57 -11.92 10.92 1.02
C SER A 57 -12.60 10.63 -0.31
N SER A 58 -12.49 9.40 -0.79
CA SER A 58 -13.14 8.95 -2.03
C SER A 58 -14.40 8.11 -1.77
N GLY A 59 -14.94 8.11 -0.56
CA GLY A 59 -16.06 7.24 -0.19
C GLY A 59 -15.72 5.73 -0.25
N GLY A 60 -14.45 5.37 0.00
CA GLY A 60 -13.98 3.99 0.11
C GLY A 60 -13.38 3.37 -1.15
N GLY A 61 -13.39 4.09 -2.29
CA GLY A 61 -12.74 3.63 -3.52
C GLY A 61 -11.21 3.63 -3.48
N HIS A 62 -10.59 4.62 -2.87
CA HIS A 62 -9.16 4.79 -2.73
C HIS A 62 -8.81 5.06 -1.27
N HIS A 63 -7.55 4.84 -0.94
CA HIS A 63 -7.03 5.19 0.36
C HIS A 63 -6.72 6.67 0.47
N ASN A 64 -6.88 7.16 1.68
CA ASN A 64 -6.35 8.44 2.15
C ASN A 64 -5.34 8.17 3.27
N LEU A 65 -4.67 9.20 3.77
CA LEU A 65 -3.60 9.07 4.75
C LEU A 65 -4.02 8.27 5.99
N SER A 66 -5.22 8.51 6.52
CA SER A 66 -5.72 7.79 7.70
C SER A 66 -5.88 6.30 7.43
N SER A 67 -6.63 5.97 6.37
CA SER A 67 -6.94 4.58 6.04
C SER A 67 -5.71 3.81 5.52
N PHE A 68 -4.81 4.47 4.81
CA PHE A 68 -3.50 3.92 4.45
C PHE A 68 -2.72 3.51 5.71
N LEU A 69 -2.63 4.41 6.70
CA LEU A 69 -1.92 4.15 7.95
C LEU A 69 -2.59 3.05 8.80
N GLU A 70 -3.91 2.91 8.73
CA GLU A 70 -4.63 1.79 9.34
C GLU A 70 -4.22 0.45 8.72
N VAL A 71 -4.16 0.36 7.39
CA VAL A 71 -3.68 -0.83 6.67
C VAL A 71 -2.23 -1.13 7.05
N TYR A 72 -1.34 -0.13 7.02
CA TYR A 72 0.06 -0.27 7.44
C TYR A 72 0.20 -0.82 8.88
N ARG A 73 -0.53 -0.23 9.85
CA ARG A 73 -0.52 -0.71 11.24
C ARG A 73 -1.02 -2.15 11.34
N ARG A 74 -2.05 -2.51 10.56
CA ARG A 74 -2.58 -3.87 10.54
C ARG A 74 -1.56 -4.87 9.98
N PHE A 75 -0.82 -4.54 8.91
CA PHE A 75 0.30 -5.36 8.43
C PHE A 75 1.34 -5.63 9.52
N ARG A 76 1.73 -4.58 10.26
CA ARG A 76 2.69 -4.69 11.36
C ARG A 76 2.17 -5.56 12.50
N ASN A 77 0.95 -5.29 12.96
CA ASN A 77 0.37 -5.99 14.10
C ASN A 77 0.04 -7.46 13.81
N SER A 78 -0.27 -7.79 12.56
CA SER A 78 -0.55 -9.16 12.12
C SER A 78 0.69 -9.94 11.69
N GLY A 79 1.90 -9.36 11.79
CA GLY A 79 3.16 -10.05 11.47
C GLY A 79 3.31 -10.43 10.00
N LEU A 80 2.64 -9.67 9.11
CA LEU A 80 2.62 -9.91 7.65
C LEU A 80 3.83 -9.33 6.94
N LEU A 81 4.69 -8.61 7.66
CA LEU A 81 5.94 -8.04 7.13
C LEU A 81 7.12 -8.88 7.59
N ARG A 82 8.07 -9.12 6.68
CA ARG A 82 9.38 -9.67 7.03
C ARG A 82 10.22 -8.63 7.76
N GLU A 83 11.29 -9.08 8.40
CA GLU A 83 12.26 -8.16 9.00
C GLU A 83 12.87 -7.28 7.91
N GLY A 84 12.94 -5.96 8.15
CA GLY A 84 13.44 -4.99 7.17
C GLY A 84 12.51 -4.72 5.99
N ALA A 85 11.27 -5.22 6.01
CA ALA A 85 10.33 -5.02 4.90
C ALA A 85 10.05 -3.55 4.60
N LEU A 86 9.85 -3.24 3.33
CA LEU A 86 9.51 -1.92 2.83
C LEU A 86 7.99 -1.78 2.70
N PHE A 87 7.43 -0.71 3.27
CA PHE A 87 6.04 -0.32 3.05
C PHE A 87 6.03 1.01 2.32
N ILE A 88 5.37 1.08 1.16
CA ILE A 88 5.53 2.17 0.20
C ILE A 88 4.15 2.73 -0.17
N ALA A 89 3.95 4.03 0.07
CA ALA A 89 2.81 4.80 -0.42
C ALA A 89 3.00 5.11 -1.91
N HIS A 90 2.00 4.79 -2.73
CA HIS A 90 2.02 5.00 -4.19
C HIS A 90 0.62 5.35 -4.73
N HIS A 91 0.48 5.45 -6.06
CA HIS A 91 -0.73 5.92 -6.74
C HIS A 91 -1.22 7.30 -6.25
N ILE A 92 -0.27 8.21 -6.02
CA ILE A 92 -0.47 9.52 -5.39
C ILE A 92 -1.14 10.48 -6.37
N SER A 93 -2.26 11.10 -5.98
CA SER A 93 -2.97 12.08 -6.81
C SER A 93 -2.75 13.54 -6.37
N HIS A 94 -3.44 14.48 -7.02
CA HIS A 94 -3.41 15.90 -6.65
C HIS A 94 -4.10 16.21 -5.30
N SER A 95 -4.88 15.28 -4.74
CA SER A 95 -5.47 15.41 -3.39
C SER A 95 -4.43 15.24 -2.27
N ASN A 96 -3.22 14.83 -2.62
CA ASN A 96 -2.10 14.73 -1.69
C ASN A 96 -1.33 16.05 -1.53
N PRO A 97 -0.70 16.27 -0.36
CA PRO A 97 0.28 17.35 -0.24
C PRO A 97 1.48 17.11 -1.17
N PRO A 98 2.31 18.13 -1.43
CA PRO A 98 3.55 17.97 -2.17
C PRO A 98 4.41 16.83 -1.60
N HIS A 99 5.15 16.15 -2.48
CA HIS A 99 5.93 14.95 -2.16
C HIS A 99 6.74 15.08 -0.85
N ASP A 100 7.53 16.14 -0.70
CA ASP A 100 8.38 16.32 0.47
C ASP A 100 7.57 16.42 1.77
N ARG A 101 6.39 17.02 1.71
CA ARG A 101 5.49 17.10 2.86
C ARG A 101 4.86 15.74 3.17
N LEU A 102 4.56 14.94 2.15
CA LEU A 102 4.08 13.57 2.32
C LEU A 102 5.16 12.67 2.95
N VAL A 103 6.41 12.82 2.52
CA VAL A 103 7.60 12.15 3.09
C VAL A 103 7.75 12.49 4.58
N GLU A 104 7.70 13.78 4.94
CA GLU A 104 7.76 14.23 6.34
C GLU A 104 6.70 13.58 7.23
N LEU A 105 5.53 13.25 6.69
CA LEU A 105 4.42 12.64 7.44
C LEU A 105 4.57 11.12 7.58
N LEU A 106 5.16 10.45 6.60
CA LEU A 106 5.16 8.99 6.48
C LEU A 106 6.48 8.32 6.88
N GLU A 107 7.63 8.94 6.59
CA GLU A 107 8.94 8.37 6.93
C GLU A 107 9.14 8.13 8.42
N PRO A 108 8.75 9.03 9.35
CA PRO A 108 8.87 8.78 10.79
C PRO A 108 8.08 7.57 11.27
N GLN A 109 7.06 7.14 10.51
CA GLN A 109 6.27 5.95 10.80
C GLN A 109 6.89 4.67 10.21
N GLY A 110 7.94 4.78 9.40
CA GLY A 110 8.61 3.68 8.70
C GLY A 110 8.05 3.40 7.30
N VAL A 111 7.34 4.36 6.70
CA VAL A 111 6.76 4.23 5.35
C VAL A 111 7.54 5.08 4.36
N LYS A 112 7.86 4.53 3.20
CA LYS A 112 8.46 5.27 2.07
C LYS A 112 7.37 5.85 1.17
N VAL A 113 7.69 6.95 0.49
CA VAL A 113 6.82 7.57 -0.53
C VAL A 113 7.43 7.32 -1.90
N ALA A 114 6.64 6.79 -2.83
CA ALA A 114 7.09 6.54 -4.19
C ALA A 114 7.24 7.83 -4.99
N TYR A 115 8.17 7.84 -5.95
CA TYR A 115 8.39 8.91 -6.91
C TYR A 115 8.77 8.34 -8.27
N ASP A 116 8.61 9.14 -9.32
CA ASP A 116 8.94 8.74 -10.68
C ASP A 116 10.42 8.38 -10.82
N GLY A 117 10.70 7.18 -11.32
CA GLY A 117 12.07 6.66 -11.45
C GLY A 117 12.61 5.93 -10.22
N MET A 118 11.82 5.80 -9.14
CA MET A 118 12.20 4.97 -8.00
C MET A 118 12.47 3.52 -8.42
N CYS A 119 13.62 2.99 -8.03
CA CYS A 119 14.02 1.60 -8.28
C CYS A 119 14.23 0.87 -6.96
N LEU A 120 13.72 -0.35 -6.86
CA LEU A 120 13.92 -1.26 -5.73
C LEU A 120 14.78 -2.42 -6.19
N ILE A 121 15.87 -2.68 -5.48
CA ILE A 121 16.72 -3.86 -5.65
C ILE A 121 16.55 -4.68 -4.37
N LEU A 122 16.15 -5.94 -4.53
CA LEU A 122 15.99 -6.89 -3.43
C LEU A 122 17.11 -7.91 -3.53
N ASP A 123 17.91 -8.02 -2.47
CA ASP A 123 19.15 -8.82 -2.45
C ASP A 123 18.95 -10.26 -2.00
#